data_AF-S3YEZ4-F1
#
_entry.id   AF-S3YEZ4-F1
#
_cell.length_a   1.000
_cell.length_b   1.000
_cell.length_c   1.000
_cell.angle_alpha   90.00
_cell.angle_beta   90.00
_cell.angle_gamma   90.00
#
_symmetry.space_group_name_H-M   'P 1'
#
loop_
_entity.id
_entity.type
_entity.pdbx_description
1 polymer ?
#
loop_
_entity_poly.entity_id
_entity_poly.type
_entity_poly.pdbx_seq_one_letter_code
_entity_poly.pdbx_strand_id
1 'polypeptide(L)'
;MKDRLIGFLKTYCLFICIFALQKPFFMLFYRSLYEGVSWMEWLGVMWHGLPLDLSLAGYLTAVPGLLFICSAWTVSNLLRRIWYGYFAFISVLLSVIFTVDLGLYEYWGFRLDATPLFYFFSSPKDAVASVSIWVVIGGIIAMVAYAAALYGIFHGVLLRKRVFERMKIPYRRLRVSGVLLLLTGLLFIPIRGGFTVSTMNTGKVYFSTDQRLNHAAINPAFSLMESLSKQKDFGSQYRFMEADAADRIFSGLADPAVPMRDGLSADSLQQAPDSLHSLFTTKRPDVLFIIMESFSSWLMTTLGGEPGVAVQLDSLAQEGVLFTNFYANSFRTDRGLVAILSGYPAQPTTSIMKYPRKTQSIPAIAGSLKNAGYRTKYYYGGDADFTNMRSYLMSSGFEDIVADRDFPVSERLSKWGVHDHLVFRRLLDDLKAEAADSTLAGRETPHFRVLQTSSSHEPFEVPYSRLANERLNAFAYTDSCIGDFVKQFRRLPQWKNTAVVLVPDHLGAYPERIGNLETGRYRIPLLIVGGAVRGPERIGVYGSQQDIAATLLAQLSIPHGEFTFSKDMLNPASPHFAFFTVPDAFGFLTPDNQLIFNNEADAIVVDEGPKKGQNLSLGQAYLQKLYDDIAKR
;
A
#
# COMPACT_ATOMS: atom_id res chain seq x y z
N MET A 1 30.96 -34.27 -0.95
CA MET A 1 30.39 -33.11 -0.24
C MET A 1 30.70 -31.82 -0.99
N LYS A 2 31.98 -31.47 -1.19
CA LYS A 2 32.42 -30.28 -1.94
C LYS A 2 31.66 -30.03 -3.25
N ASP A 3 31.58 -31.00 -4.16
CA ASP A 3 30.90 -30.78 -5.46
C ASP A 3 29.39 -30.51 -5.34
N ARG A 4 28.72 -31.10 -4.34
CA ARG A 4 27.29 -30.85 -4.08
C ARG A 4 27.06 -29.44 -3.54
N LEU A 5 27.93 -28.98 -2.64
CA LEU A 5 27.88 -27.62 -2.10
C LEU A 5 28.16 -26.58 -3.19
N ILE A 6 29.18 -26.81 -4.02
CA ILE A 6 29.49 -25.93 -5.15
C ILE A 6 28.32 -25.94 -6.14
N GLY A 7 27.73 -27.10 -6.45
CA GLY A 7 26.57 -27.21 -7.33
C GLY A 7 25.35 -26.44 -6.81
N PHE A 8 25.06 -26.55 -5.51
CA PHE A 8 23.98 -25.82 -4.85
C PHE A 8 24.18 -24.30 -4.97
N LEU A 9 25.36 -23.81 -4.56
CA LEU A 9 25.69 -22.38 -4.64
C LEU A 9 25.67 -21.86 -6.07
N LYS A 10 26.23 -22.61 -7.03
CA LYS A 10 26.17 -22.26 -8.45
C LYS A 10 24.73 -22.19 -8.96
N THR A 11 23.85 -23.08 -8.52
CA THR A 11 22.44 -23.07 -8.93
C THR A 11 21.76 -21.78 -8.47
N TYR A 12 21.90 -21.45 -7.18
CA TYR A 12 21.33 -20.24 -6.59
C TYR A 12 21.87 -18.97 -7.26
N CYS A 13 23.20 -18.83 -7.36
CA CYS A 13 23.83 -17.68 -8.00
C CYS A 13 23.47 -17.55 -9.49
N LEU A 14 23.34 -18.67 -10.21
CA LEU A 14 22.99 -18.63 -11.63
C LEU A 14 21.57 -18.10 -11.86
N PHE A 15 20.60 -18.50 -11.03
CA PHE A 15 19.26 -17.93 -11.09
C PHE A 15 19.27 -16.41 -10.82
N ILE A 16 20.00 -15.97 -9.79
CA ILE A 16 20.14 -14.54 -9.49
C ILE A 16 20.72 -13.78 -10.69
N CYS A 17 21.80 -14.29 -11.31
CA CYS A 17 22.41 -13.66 -12.48
C CYS A 17 21.44 -13.58 -13.66
N ILE A 18 20.67 -14.65 -13.93
CA ILE A 18 19.67 -14.64 -15.01
C ILE A 18 18.63 -13.54 -14.76
N PHE A 19 18.08 -13.46 -13.54
CA PHE A 19 17.05 -12.47 -13.22
C PHE A 19 17.57 -11.03 -13.15
N ALA A 20 18.81 -10.83 -12.68
CA ALA A 20 19.45 -9.52 -12.68
C ALA A 20 19.66 -9.03 -14.12
N LEU A 21 20.06 -9.92 -15.05
CA LEU A 21 20.28 -9.60 -16.47
C LEU A 21 18.99 -9.39 -17.28
N GLN A 22 17.86 -9.96 -16.85
CA GLN A 22 16.57 -9.72 -17.49
C GLN A 22 16.13 -8.25 -17.41
N LYS A 23 16.53 -7.52 -16.37
CA LYS A 23 16.13 -6.11 -16.16
C LYS A 23 16.74 -5.13 -17.17
N PRO A 24 18.06 -5.08 -17.37
CA PRO A 24 18.64 -4.27 -18.43
C PRO A 24 18.18 -4.75 -19.81
N PHE A 25 17.94 -6.06 -20.02
CA PHE A 25 17.34 -6.53 -21.27
C PHE A 25 15.94 -5.92 -21.50
N PHE A 26 15.10 -5.91 -20.48
CA PHE A 26 13.77 -5.29 -20.53
C PHE A 26 13.86 -3.78 -20.84
N MET A 27 14.76 -3.06 -20.17
CA MET A 27 14.97 -1.64 -20.44
C MET A 27 15.52 -1.37 -21.85
N LEU A 28 16.39 -2.25 -22.38
CA LEU A 28 16.90 -2.16 -23.76
C LEU A 28 15.80 -2.43 -24.79
N PHE A 29 14.93 -3.41 -24.53
CA PHE A 29 13.77 -3.71 -25.37
C PHE A 29 12.86 -2.48 -25.50
N TYR A 30 12.66 -1.78 -24.39
CA TYR A 30 11.88 -0.54 -24.28
C TYR A 30 12.75 0.73 -24.30
N ARG A 31 13.86 0.76 -25.05
CA ARG A 31 14.83 1.87 -25.02
C ARG A 31 14.20 3.27 -25.17
N SER A 32 13.16 3.42 -25.98
CA SER A 32 12.44 4.69 -26.18
C SER A 32 11.71 5.14 -24.90
N LEU A 33 11.24 4.21 -24.08
CA LEU A 33 10.64 4.51 -22.78
C LEU A 33 11.68 4.93 -21.72
N TYR A 34 12.96 4.65 -21.93
CA TYR A 34 14.06 4.93 -20.99
C TYR A 34 15.04 5.98 -21.52
N GLU A 35 14.66 6.77 -22.52
CA GLU A 35 15.44 7.93 -22.96
C GLU A 35 15.60 8.93 -21.81
N GLY A 36 16.83 9.43 -21.62
CA GLY A 36 17.18 10.34 -20.53
C GLY A 36 17.51 9.67 -19.19
N VAL A 37 17.35 8.34 -19.06
CA VAL A 37 17.71 7.60 -17.85
C VAL A 37 19.22 7.35 -17.81
N SER A 38 19.84 7.74 -16.70
CA SER A 38 21.28 7.63 -16.45
C SER A 38 21.74 6.19 -16.16
N TRP A 39 23.00 5.86 -16.42
CA TRP A 39 23.55 4.53 -16.11
C TRP A 39 23.45 4.17 -14.61
N MET A 40 23.43 5.17 -13.72
CA MET A 40 23.23 4.97 -12.28
C MET A 40 21.82 4.45 -11.99
N GLU A 41 20.81 4.93 -12.70
CA GLU A 41 19.43 4.44 -12.57
C GLU A 41 19.28 3.02 -13.12
N TRP A 42 20.01 2.66 -14.18
CA TRP A 42 20.08 1.26 -14.65
C TRP A 42 20.67 0.33 -13.59
N LEU A 43 21.75 0.75 -12.92
CA LEU A 43 22.27 0.01 -11.77
C LEU A 43 21.28 0.00 -10.60
N GLY A 44 20.57 1.10 -10.38
CA GLY A 44 19.51 1.23 -9.38
C GLY A 44 18.41 0.19 -9.60
N VAL A 45 17.92 0.04 -10.83
CA VAL A 45 16.94 -0.97 -11.22
C VAL A 45 17.41 -2.39 -10.85
N MET A 46 18.65 -2.74 -11.19
CA MET A 46 19.20 -4.05 -10.83
C MET A 46 19.37 -4.21 -9.32
N TRP A 47 19.89 -3.18 -8.64
CA TRP A 47 20.16 -3.20 -7.21
C TRP A 47 18.88 -3.34 -6.38
N HIS A 48 17.89 -2.48 -6.65
CA HIS A 48 16.62 -2.49 -5.94
C HIS A 48 15.75 -3.70 -6.33
N GLY A 49 15.99 -4.31 -7.49
CA GLY A 49 15.32 -5.54 -7.92
C GLY A 49 15.89 -6.85 -7.33
N LEU A 50 17.12 -6.82 -6.80
CA LEU A 50 17.78 -8.00 -6.21
C LEU A 50 16.96 -8.75 -5.15
N PRO A 51 16.20 -8.11 -4.24
CA PRO A 51 15.41 -8.82 -3.25
C PRO A 51 14.45 -9.84 -3.88
N LEU A 52 13.71 -9.46 -4.93
CA LEU A 52 12.80 -10.38 -5.63
C LEU A 52 13.58 -11.49 -6.35
N ASP A 53 14.73 -11.17 -6.92
CA ASP A 53 15.59 -12.14 -7.59
C ASP A 53 16.14 -13.18 -6.63
N LEU A 54 16.58 -12.76 -5.44
CA LEU A 54 17.03 -13.64 -4.37
C LEU A 54 15.90 -14.56 -3.89
N SER A 55 14.70 -14.00 -3.69
CA SER A 55 13.53 -14.77 -3.27
C SER A 55 13.14 -15.83 -4.29
N LEU A 56 12.99 -15.43 -5.56
CA LEU A 56 12.62 -16.35 -6.62
C LEU A 56 13.71 -17.39 -6.90
N ALA A 57 14.99 -16.99 -6.88
CA ALA A 57 16.10 -17.94 -6.95
C ALA A 57 16.06 -18.95 -5.79
N GLY A 58 15.61 -18.53 -4.60
CA GLY A 58 15.40 -19.40 -3.46
C GLY A 58 14.34 -20.46 -3.74
N TYR A 59 13.16 -20.03 -4.21
CA TYR A 59 12.09 -20.95 -4.63
C TYR A 59 12.58 -21.95 -5.69
N LEU A 60 13.26 -21.48 -6.74
CA LEU A 60 13.74 -22.33 -7.83
C LEU A 60 14.99 -23.16 -7.46
N THR A 61 15.67 -22.87 -6.35
CA THR A 61 16.79 -23.68 -5.86
C THR A 61 16.34 -24.74 -4.86
N ALA A 62 15.18 -24.61 -4.24
CA ALA A 62 14.67 -25.58 -3.27
C ALA A 62 14.60 -27.01 -3.85
N VAL A 63 14.05 -27.16 -5.06
CA VAL A 63 13.97 -28.47 -5.75
C VAL A 63 15.37 -29.04 -6.05
N PRO A 64 16.30 -28.30 -6.71
CA PRO A 64 17.70 -28.72 -6.82
C PRO A 64 18.38 -29.06 -5.49
N GLY A 65 18.07 -28.34 -4.40
CA GLY A 65 18.54 -28.64 -3.05
C GLY A 65 18.16 -30.03 -2.59
N LEU A 66 16.88 -30.40 -2.77
CA LEU A 66 16.39 -31.76 -2.51
C LEU A 66 17.07 -32.79 -3.41
N LEU A 67 17.26 -32.49 -4.70
CA LEU A 67 17.99 -33.38 -5.61
C LEU A 67 19.46 -33.57 -5.19
N PHE A 68 20.13 -32.53 -4.68
CA PHE A 68 21.48 -32.65 -4.11
C PHE A 68 21.48 -33.54 -2.86
N ILE A 69 20.45 -33.50 -2.02
CA ILE A 69 20.29 -34.41 -0.88
C ILE A 69 20.12 -35.86 -1.38
N CYS A 70 19.20 -36.11 -2.31
CA CYS A 70 19.01 -37.43 -2.92
C CYS A 70 20.30 -37.95 -3.56
N SER A 71 21.09 -37.06 -4.17
CA SER A 71 22.37 -37.43 -4.79
C SER A 71 23.37 -38.01 -3.80
N ALA A 72 23.26 -37.70 -2.49
CA ALA A 72 24.10 -38.28 -1.45
C ALA A 72 23.80 -39.77 -1.18
N TRP A 73 22.66 -40.27 -1.67
CA TRP A 73 22.22 -41.66 -1.49
C TRP A 73 22.26 -42.45 -2.78
N THR A 74 22.02 -41.81 -3.92
CA THR A 74 22.04 -42.45 -5.25
C THR A 74 22.53 -41.49 -6.32
N VAL A 75 23.25 -42.00 -7.32
CA VAL A 75 23.69 -41.24 -8.50
C VAL A 75 23.19 -41.90 -9.79
N SER A 76 21.97 -42.45 -9.72
CA SER A 76 21.35 -43.20 -10.79
C SER A 76 21.08 -42.36 -12.04
N ASN A 77 20.93 -43.05 -13.19
CA ASN A 77 20.49 -42.42 -14.43
C ASN A 77 19.11 -41.75 -14.28
N LEU A 78 18.25 -42.25 -13.39
CA LEU A 78 16.94 -41.65 -13.11
C LEU A 78 17.08 -40.28 -12.45
N LEU A 79 17.88 -40.16 -11.38
CA LEU A 79 18.13 -38.88 -10.72
C LEU A 79 18.68 -37.85 -11.73
N ARG A 80 19.59 -38.29 -12.60
CA ARG A 80 20.14 -37.46 -13.66
C ARG A 80 19.06 -37.00 -14.66
N ARG A 81 18.16 -37.89 -15.09
CA ARG A 81 17.03 -37.54 -15.98
C ARG A 81 16.08 -36.53 -15.33
N ILE A 82 15.74 -36.70 -14.06
CA ILE A 82 14.92 -35.74 -13.29
C ILE A 82 15.61 -34.37 -13.26
N TRP A 83 16.93 -34.36 -13.03
CA TRP A 83 17.72 -33.12 -13.02
C TRP A 83 17.68 -32.40 -14.37
N TYR A 84 17.92 -33.10 -15.49
CA TYR A 84 17.82 -32.51 -16.83
C TYR A 84 16.40 -32.03 -17.13
N GLY A 85 15.38 -32.81 -16.76
CA GLY A 85 13.97 -32.47 -16.95
C GLY A 85 13.57 -31.21 -16.19
N TYR A 86 14.03 -31.06 -14.94
CA TYR A 86 13.78 -29.87 -14.12
C TYR A 86 14.31 -28.60 -14.81
N PHE A 87 15.59 -28.58 -15.19
CA PHE A 87 16.17 -27.38 -15.83
C PHE A 87 15.61 -27.14 -17.24
N ALA A 88 15.22 -28.18 -17.98
CA ALA A 88 14.50 -28.01 -19.25
C ALA A 88 13.14 -27.34 -19.02
N PHE A 89 12.36 -27.84 -18.07
CA PHE A 89 11.06 -27.27 -17.69
C PHE A 89 11.19 -25.82 -17.22
N ILE A 90 12.13 -25.52 -16.31
CA ILE A 90 12.36 -24.17 -15.81
C ILE A 90 12.83 -23.22 -16.92
N SER A 91 13.62 -23.69 -17.88
CA SER A 91 14.03 -22.87 -19.03
C SER A 91 12.83 -22.49 -19.90
N VAL A 92 11.92 -23.43 -20.16
CA VAL A 92 10.68 -23.15 -20.89
C VAL A 92 9.77 -22.21 -20.10
N LEU A 93 9.55 -22.49 -18.81
CA LEU A 93 8.68 -21.70 -17.95
C LEU A 93 9.15 -20.24 -17.86
N LEU A 94 10.42 -20.01 -17.50
CA LEU A 94 10.97 -18.65 -17.40
C LEU A 94 10.99 -17.94 -18.76
N SER A 95 11.16 -18.69 -19.85
CA SER A 95 11.14 -18.12 -21.18
C SER A 95 9.74 -17.63 -21.59
N VAL A 96 8.71 -18.43 -21.31
CA VAL A 96 7.31 -18.04 -21.53
C VAL A 96 6.98 -16.80 -20.71
N ILE A 97 7.26 -16.83 -19.40
CA ILE A 97 6.98 -15.69 -18.50
C ILE A 97 7.64 -14.43 -19.01
N PHE A 98 8.96 -14.45 -19.27
CA PHE A 98 9.68 -13.24 -19.65
C PHE A 98 9.28 -12.73 -21.05
N THR A 99 9.03 -13.63 -22.01
CA THR A 99 8.62 -13.22 -23.36
C THR A 99 7.20 -12.64 -23.38
N VAL A 100 6.26 -13.24 -22.62
CA VAL A 100 4.90 -12.70 -22.47
C VAL A 100 4.95 -11.34 -21.76
N ASP A 101 5.74 -11.22 -20.71
CA ASP A 101 5.97 -9.98 -19.98
C ASP A 101 6.49 -8.85 -20.89
N LEU A 102 7.46 -9.14 -21.75
CA LEU A 102 7.93 -8.21 -22.80
C LEU A 102 6.87 -7.89 -23.84
N GLY A 103 6.01 -8.85 -24.21
CA GLY A 103 4.98 -8.63 -25.22
C GLY A 103 3.80 -7.81 -24.71
N LEU A 104 3.47 -7.91 -23.42
CA LEU A 104 2.27 -7.31 -22.85
C LEU A 104 2.52 -5.94 -22.18
N TYR A 105 3.75 -5.66 -21.74
CA TYR A 105 4.04 -4.44 -20.99
C TYR A 105 3.68 -3.16 -21.76
N GLU A 106 3.91 -3.11 -23.07
CA GLU A 106 3.58 -1.96 -23.92
C GLU A 106 2.09 -1.60 -23.90
N TYR A 107 1.24 -2.62 -23.91
CA TYR A 107 -0.22 -2.44 -23.95
C TYR A 107 -0.80 -2.14 -22.57
N TRP A 108 -0.16 -2.66 -21.53
CA TRP A 108 -0.76 -2.74 -20.20
C TRP A 108 -0.15 -1.76 -19.21
N GLY A 109 1.10 -1.35 -19.40
CA GLY A 109 1.79 -0.41 -18.53
C GLY A 109 2.14 -0.96 -17.15
N PHE A 110 2.07 -2.28 -16.95
CA PHE A 110 2.49 -2.98 -15.72
C PHE A 110 3.12 -4.33 -16.04
N ARG A 111 3.89 -4.87 -15.09
CA ARG A 111 4.67 -6.10 -15.23
C ARG A 111 3.78 -7.33 -15.10
N LEU A 112 4.16 -8.44 -15.73
CA LEU A 112 3.31 -9.62 -15.84
C LEU A 112 2.75 -10.10 -14.49
N ASP A 113 1.42 -10.08 -14.39
CA ASP A 113 0.64 -10.65 -13.30
C ASP A 113 -0.31 -11.75 -13.84
N ALA A 114 -1.21 -12.26 -13.00
CA ALA A 114 -2.15 -13.33 -13.37
C ALA A 114 -3.31 -12.90 -14.30
N THR A 115 -3.43 -11.61 -14.61
CA THR A 115 -4.52 -11.06 -15.42
C THR A 115 -4.63 -11.66 -16.84
N PRO A 116 -3.55 -11.90 -17.60
CA PRO A 116 -3.68 -12.46 -18.95
C PRO A 116 -4.22 -13.88 -18.93
N LEU A 117 -3.92 -14.65 -17.87
CA LEU A 117 -4.50 -15.98 -17.69
C LEU A 117 -6.01 -15.85 -17.50
N PHE A 118 -6.47 -14.92 -16.67
CA PHE A 118 -7.91 -14.68 -16.50
C PHE A 118 -8.59 -14.28 -17.81
N TYR A 119 -8.08 -13.27 -18.51
CA TYR A 119 -8.63 -12.83 -19.80
C TYR A 119 -8.62 -13.93 -20.86
N PHE A 120 -7.58 -14.77 -20.89
CA PHE A 120 -7.53 -15.90 -21.80
C PHE A 120 -8.60 -16.95 -21.49
N PHE A 121 -8.90 -17.20 -20.22
CA PHE A 121 -9.94 -18.16 -19.83
C PHE A 121 -11.36 -17.58 -19.87
N SER A 122 -11.54 -16.29 -19.64
CA SER A 122 -12.85 -15.62 -19.67
C SER A 122 -13.28 -15.22 -21.08
N SER A 123 -12.34 -14.77 -21.92
CA SER A 123 -12.59 -14.27 -23.28
C SER A 123 -11.52 -14.71 -24.29
N PRO A 124 -11.32 -16.03 -24.52
CA PRO A 124 -10.25 -16.52 -25.40
C PRO A 124 -10.39 -16.06 -26.85
N LYS A 125 -11.61 -15.87 -27.35
CA LYS A 125 -11.87 -15.41 -28.73
C LYS A 125 -11.37 -13.99 -28.96
N ASP A 126 -11.62 -13.08 -28.02
CA ASP A 126 -11.23 -11.68 -28.11
C ASP A 126 -9.71 -11.51 -27.95
N ALA A 127 -9.11 -12.30 -27.05
CA ALA A 127 -7.66 -12.33 -26.86
C ALA A 127 -6.91 -12.78 -28.13
N VAL A 128 -7.41 -13.80 -28.82
CA VAL A 128 -6.79 -14.33 -30.05
C VAL A 128 -7.05 -13.45 -31.26
N ALA A 129 -8.20 -12.77 -31.33
CA ALA A 129 -8.53 -11.86 -32.43
C ALA A 129 -7.72 -10.54 -32.39
N SER A 130 -7.19 -10.17 -31.22
CA SER A 130 -6.52 -8.88 -30.99
C SER A 130 -5.03 -8.88 -31.34
N VAL A 131 -4.44 -10.01 -31.76
CA VAL A 131 -3.00 -10.14 -32.00
C VAL A 131 -2.73 -10.69 -33.40
N SER A 132 -1.82 -10.05 -34.15
CA SER A 132 -1.43 -10.55 -35.47
C SER A 132 -0.75 -11.91 -35.39
N ILE A 133 -1.00 -12.78 -36.36
CA ILE A 133 -0.38 -14.11 -36.42
C ILE A 133 1.16 -14.03 -36.47
N TRP A 134 1.72 -12.97 -37.04
CA TRP A 134 3.15 -12.73 -37.09
C TRP A 134 3.75 -12.42 -35.72
N VAL A 135 3.03 -11.67 -34.87
CA VAL A 135 3.43 -11.43 -33.48
C VAL A 135 3.40 -12.73 -32.69
N VAL A 136 2.38 -13.58 -32.88
CA VAL A 136 2.31 -14.89 -32.24
C VAL A 136 3.48 -15.79 -32.66
N ILE A 137 3.74 -15.91 -33.96
CA ILE A 137 4.86 -16.71 -34.49
C ILE A 137 6.19 -16.17 -33.97
N GLY A 138 6.41 -14.84 -34.04
CA GLY A 138 7.62 -14.20 -33.53
C GLY A 138 7.81 -14.44 -32.03
N GLY A 139 6.74 -14.34 -31.25
CA GLY A 139 6.73 -14.64 -29.81
C GLY A 139 7.11 -16.10 -29.52
N ILE A 140 6.54 -17.07 -30.24
CA ILE A 140 6.90 -18.50 -30.09
C ILE A 140 8.37 -18.74 -30.43
N ILE A 141 8.87 -18.15 -31.53
CA ILE A 141 10.29 -18.27 -31.92
C ILE A 141 11.19 -17.68 -30.83
N ALA A 142 10.85 -16.50 -30.31
CA ALA A 142 11.59 -15.88 -29.21
C ALA A 142 11.58 -16.75 -27.93
N MET A 143 10.42 -17.32 -27.57
CA MET A 143 10.31 -18.24 -26.44
C MET A 143 11.18 -19.48 -26.61
N VAL A 144 11.18 -20.10 -27.78
CA VAL A 144 12.02 -21.29 -28.06
C VAL A 144 13.50 -20.92 -28.02
N ALA A 145 13.90 -19.81 -28.66
CA ALA A 145 15.28 -19.35 -28.69
C ALA A 145 15.80 -19.03 -27.28
N TYR A 146 15.00 -18.32 -26.47
CA TYR A 146 15.38 -17.96 -25.11
C TYR A 146 15.39 -19.17 -24.17
N ALA A 147 14.44 -20.11 -24.30
CA ALA A 147 14.45 -21.37 -23.57
C ALA A 147 15.70 -22.21 -23.91
N ALA A 148 16.08 -22.28 -25.19
CA ALA A 148 17.29 -22.96 -25.64
C ALA A 148 18.56 -22.29 -25.08
N ALA A 149 18.61 -20.96 -25.03
CA ALA A 149 19.72 -20.22 -24.44
C ALA A 149 19.85 -20.48 -22.93
N LEU A 150 18.74 -20.39 -22.18
CA LEU A 150 18.71 -20.72 -20.75
C LEU A 150 19.15 -22.15 -20.48
N TYR A 151 18.59 -23.11 -21.22
CA TYR A 151 18.95 -24.52 -21.08
C TYR A 151 20.42 -24.76 -21.43
N GLY A 152 20.95 -24.11 -22.47
CA GLY A 152 22.37 -24.14 -22.84
C GLY A 152 23.28 -23.63 -21.71
N ILE A 153 22.90 -22.54 -21.04
CA ILE A 153 23.60 -21.99 -19.87
C ILE A 153 23.57 -22.99 -18.71
N PHE A 154 22.38 -23.49 -18.34
CA PHE A 154 22.25 -24.50 -17.28
C PHE A 154 23.05 -25.76 -17.61
N HIS A 155 23.01 -26.22 -18.86
CA HIS A 155 23.77 -27.36 -19.32
C HIS A 155 25.28 -27.13 -19.21
N GLY A 156 25.74 -25.95 -19.64
CA GLY A 156 27.14 -25.54 -19.60
C GLY A 156 27.71 -25.43 -18.19
N VAL A 157 26.90 -24.97 -17.22
CA VAL A 157 27.37 -24.68 -15.85
C VAL A 157 27.07 -25.81 -14.86
N LEU A 158 25.87 -26.41 -14.93
CA LEU A 158 25.33 -27.33 -13.92
C LEU A 158 25.20 -28.76 -14.42
N LEU A 159 24.90 -28.99 -15.71
CA LEU A 159 24.51 -30.32 -16.21
C LEU A 159 25.56 -31.03 -17.06
N ARG A 160 26.80 -30.54 -17.12
CA ARG A 160 27.87 -31.25 -17.85
C ARG A 160 28.08 -32.63 -17.22
N LYS A 161 28.27 -33.65 -18.05
CA LYS A 161 28.55 -35.04 -17.60
C LYS A 161 29.65 -35.11 -16.53
N ARG A 162 30.73 -34.32 -16.69
CA ARG A 162 31.83 -34.22 -15.74
C ARG A 162 31.42 -33.80 -14.32
N VAL A 163 30.34 -33.02 -14.17
CA VAL A 163 29.80 -32.61 -12.87
C VAL A 163 29.22 -33.82 -12.14
N PHE A 164 28.46 -34.67 -12.85
CA PHE A 164 27.91 -35.90 -12.29
C PHE A 164 28.97 -36.97 -12.03
N GLU A 165 29.97 -37.11 -12.92
CA GLU A 165 31.08 -38.06 -12.72
C GLU A 165 31.93 -37.72 -11.49
N ARG A 166 32.03 -36.44 -11.11
CA ARG A 166 32.68 -36.01 -9.86
C ARG A 166 31.85 -36.34 -8.61
N MET A 167 30.53 -36.42 -8.73
CA MET A 167 29.65 -36.72 -7.60
C MET A 167 29.61 -38.22 -7.31
N LYS A 168 30.49 -38.69 -6.40
CA LYS A 168 30.42 -40.05 -5.84
C LYS A 168 29.51 -40.11 -4.62
N ILE A 169 29.01 -41.31 -4.28
CA ILE A 169 28.26 -41.56 -3.04
C ILE A 169 29.21 -41.36 -1.84
N PRO A 170 28.95 -40.40 -0.93
CA PRO A 170 29.82 -40.12 0.19
C PRO A 170 29.69 -41.17 1.31
N TYR A 171 30.82 -41.55 1.93
CA TYR A 171 30.84 -42.44 3.11
C TYR A 171 29.99 -41.87 4.28
N ARG A 172 30.12 -40.56 4.56
CA ARG A 172 29.36 -39.86 5.61
C ARG A 172 28.04 -39.27 5.08
N ARG A 173 27.18 -40.12 4.47
CA ARG A 173 25.93 -39.71 3.80
C ARG A 173 24.96 -38.90 4.66
N LEU A 174 24.80 -39.27 5.94
CA LEU A 174 23.94 -38.53 6.88
C LEU A 174 24.45 -37.11 7.12
N ARG A 175 25.76 -36.93 7.35
CA ARG A 175 26.36 -35.60 7.52
C ARG A 175 26.19 -34.74 6.27
N VAL A 176 26.39 -35.30 5.08
CA VAL A 176 26.21 -34.57 3.82
C VAL A 176 24.76 -34.16 3.63
N SER A 177 23.82 -35.06 3.92
CA SER A 177 22.38 -34.79 3.83
C SER A 177 21.95 -33.72 4.83
N GLY A 178 22.41 -33.79 6.08
CA GLY A 178 22.10 -32.80 7.12
C GLY A 178 22.60 -31.40 6.77
N VAL A 179 23.82 -31.26 6.23
CA VAL A 179 24.34 -29.96 5.78
C VAL A 179 23.52 -29.41 4.59
N LEU A 180 23.18 -30.26 3.61
CA LEU A 180 22.38 -29.83 2.47
C LEU A 180 20.94 -29.50 2.85
N LEU A 181 20.36 -30.22 3.80
CA LEU A 181 19.05 -29.91 4.36
C LEU A 181 19.06 -28.56 5.07
N LEU A 182 20.09 -28.28 5.88
CA LEU A 182 20.28 -26.97 6.49
C LEU A 182 20.37 -25.87 5.43
N LEU A 183 21.21 -26.03 4.40
CA LEU A 183 21.33 -25.04 3.31
C LEU A 183 20.02 -24.85 2.53
N THR A 184 19.30 -25.93 2.26
CA THR A 184 18.00 -25.88 1.58
C THR A 184 16.97 -25.17 2.47
N GLY A 185 16.97 -25.43 3.79
CA GLY A 185 16.13 -24.74 4.76
C GLY A 185 16.48 -23.25 4.90
N LEU A 186 17.76 -22.89 4.81
CA LEU A 186 18.20 -21.49 4.83
C LEU A 186 17.72 -20.67 3.62
N LEU A 187 17.30 -21.31 2.51
CA LEU A 187 16.63 -20.61 1.40
C LEU A 187 15.32 -19.95 1.82
N PHE A 188 14.72 -20.37 2.95
CA PHE A 188 13.54 -19.71 3.50
C PHE A 188 13.78 -18.23 3.82
N ILE A 189 15.01 -17.85 4.20
CA ILE A 189 15.36 -16.46 4.54
C ILE A 189 15.20 -15.52 3.32
N PRO A 190 15.86 -15.75 2.17
CA PRO A 190 15.64 -14.94 0.98
C PRO A 190 14.23 -15.09 0.41
N ILE A 191 13.61 -16.28 0.50
CA ILE A 191 12.21 -16.51 0.09
C ILE A 191 11.27 -15.56 0.84
N ARG A 192 11.35 -15.52 2.16
CA ARG A 192 10.55 -14.66 3.04
C ARG A 192 10.95 -13.18 2.94
N GLY A 193 12.19 -12.89 2.54
CA GLY A 193 12.69 -11.54 2.33
C GLY A 193 13.36 -10.89 3.55
N GLY A 194 13.81 -11.70 4.51
CA GLY A 194 14.52 -11.26 5.71
C GLY A 194 13.91 -11.80 7.00
N PHE A 195 14.10 -11.07 8.09
CA PHE A 195 13.61 -11.42 9.44
C PHE A 195 12.61 -10.39 9.99
N THR A 196 12.28 -9.34 9.23
CA THR A 196 11.32 -8.32 9.66
C THR A 196 9.89 -8.85 9.61
N VAL A 197 8.94 -8.06 10.13
CA VAL A 197 7.52 -8.40 10.15
C VAL A 197 6.91 -8.49 8.74
N SER A 198 7.45 -7.74 7.78
CA SER A 198 7.03 -7.81 6.39
C SER A 198 7.52 -9.12 5.73
N THR A 199 6.73 -9.61 4.79
CA THR A 199 7.11 -10.71 3.89
C THR A 199 7.37 -10.17 2.50
N MET A 200 8.14 -10.91 1.70
CA MET A 200 8.47 -10.52 0.34
C MET A 200 7.20 -10.23 -0.48
N ASN A 201 7.19 -9.08 -1.14
CA ASN A 201 6.12 -8.61 -2.00
C ASN A 201 6.69 -7.73 -3.11
N THR A 202 5.95 -7.59 -4.21
CA THR A 202 6.36 -6.75 -5.35
C THR A 202 6.66 -5.31 -4.97
N GLY A 203 5.99 -4.75 -3.96
CA GLY A 203 6.21 -3.37 -3.53
C GLY A 203 7.60 -3.07 -2.98
N LYS A 204 8.34 -4.09 -2.54
CA LYS A 204 9.69 -3.97 -1.96
C LYS A 204 10.74 -3.37 -2.91
N VAL A 205 10.52 -3.47 -4.23
CA VAL A 205 11.48 -2.99 -5.24
C VAL A 205 11.16 -1.60 -5.77
N TYR A 206 10.14 -0.92 -5.23
CA TYR A 206 9.83 0.46 -5.61
C TYR A 206 10.82 1.41 -4.94
N PHE A 207 11.52 2.22 -5.72
CA PHE A 207 12.62 3.06 -5.23
C PHE A 207 12.70 4.45 -5.89
N SER A 208 11.97 4.68 -6.98
CA SER A 208 11.99 5.94 -7.72
C SER A 208 10.60 6.55 -7.86
N THR A 209 10.53 7.88 -7.95
CA THR A 209 9.31 8.59 -8.33
C THR A 209 8.93 8.36 -9.79
N ASP A 210 9.87 7.87 -10.62
CA ASP A 210 9.59 7.36 -11.95
C ASP A 210 9.13 5.89 -11.89
N GLN A 211 7.84 5.68 -12.16
CA GLN A 211 7.24 4.33 -12.13
C GLN A 211 7.87 3.38 -13.14
N ARG A 212 8.41 3.87 -14.27
CA ARG A 212 9.06 3.03 -15.27
C ARG A 212 10.28 2.31 -14.70
N LEU A 213 11.00 2.95 -13.78
CA LEU A 213 12.16 2.36 -13.12
C LEU A 213 11.73 1.32 -12.07
N ASN A 214 10.66 1.60 -11.33
CA ASN A 214 10.09 0.63 -10.38
C ASN A 214 9.62 -0.63 -11.11
N HIS A 215 8.93 -0.47 -12.23
CA HIS A 215 8.48 -1.57 -13.08
C HIS A 215 9.66 -2.40 -13.60
N ALA A 216 10.72 -1.75 -14.09
CA ALA A 216 11.92 -2.45 -14.55
C ALA A 216 12.61 -3.27 -13.45
N ALA A 217 12.48 -2.88 -12.17
CA ALA A 217 13.07 -3.59 -11.04
C ALA A 217 12.29 -4.86 -10.65
N ILE A 218 11.03 -5.01 -11.10
CA ILE A 218 10.20 -6.17 -10.76
C ILE A 218 10.67 -7.42 -11.51
N ASN A 219 10.79 -8.52 -10.77
CA ASN A 219 10.94 -9.85 -11.33
C ASN A 219 9.57 -10.38 -11.80
N PRO A 220 9.34 -10.60 -13.11
CA PRO A 220 8.01 -10.94 -13.62
C PRO A 220 7.54 -12.33 -13.19
N ALA A 221 8.45 -13.28 -12.99
CA ALA A 221 8.09 -14.60 -12.46
C ALA A 221 7.66 -14.53 -11.00
N PHE A 222 8.27 -13.65 -10.19
CA PHE A 222 7.80 -13.40 -8.83
C PHE A 222 6.44 -12.69 -8.84
N SER A 223 6.26 -11.66 -9.67
CA SER A 223 5.01 -10.91 -9.78
C SER A 223 3.83 -11.80 -10.21
N LEU A 224 4.04 -12.68 -11.18
CA LEU A 224 3.06 -13.68 -11.59
C LEU A 224 2.73 -14.67 -10.46
N MET A 225 3.74 -15.22 -9.80
CA MET A 225 3.55 -16.15 -8.68
C MET A 225 2.77 -15.50 -7.53
N GLU A 226 3.13 -14.27 -7.15
CA GLU A 226 2.46 -13.52 -6.08
C GLU A 226 1.01 -13.19 -6.46
N SER A 227 0.77 -12.69 -7.66
CA SER A 227 -0.58 -12.31 -8.11
C SER A 227 -1.51 -13.52 -8.24
N LEU A 228 -1.03 -14.67 -8.73
CA LEU A 228 -1.79 -15.92 -8.77
C LEU A 228 -2.29 -16.35 -7.39
N SER A 229 -1.51 -16.12 -6.35
CA SER A 229 -1.90 -16.45 -4.96
C SER A 229 -2.93 -15.49 -4.35
N LYS A 230 -3.17 -14.33 -4.99
CA LYS A 230 -4.00 -13.24 -4.45
C LYS A 230 -5.19 -12.89 -5.33
N GLN A 231 -5.28 -13.48 -6.52
CA GLN A 231 -6.30 -13.14 -7.50
C GLN A 231 -7.70 -13.42 -6.94
N LYS A 232 -8.59 -12.44 -7.12
CA LYS A 232 -10.01 -12.54 -6.76
C LYS A 232 -10.84 -12.05 -7.94
N ASP A 233 -11.97 -12.68 -8.18
CA ASP A 233 -12.98 -12.15 -9.09
C ASP A 233 -13.80 -11.09 -8.34
N PHE A 234 -13.36 -9.83 -8.41
CA PHE A 234 -14.09 -8.70 -7.83
C PHE A 234 -15.40 -8.43 -8.58
N GLY A 235 -15.45 -8.78 -9.87
CA GLY A 235 -16.59 -8.55 -10.74
C GLY A 235 -17.82 -9.38 -10.40
N SER A 236 -17.66 -10.47 -9.64
CA SER A 236 -18.75 -11.34 -9.18
C SER A 236 -19.17 -11.09 -7.73
N GLN A 237 -18.46 -10.25 -6.98
CA GLN A 237 -18.70 -10.06 -5.54
C GLN A 237 -19.69 -8.92 -5.28
N TYR A 238 -20.50 -9.06 -4.23
CA TYR A 238 -21.42 -8.02 -3.73
C TYR A 238 -22.36 -7.48 -4.83
N ARG A 239 -23.08 -8.39 -5.50
CA ARG A 239 -24.08 -8.10 -6.54
C ARG A 239 -25.47 -8.13 -5.91
N PHE A 240 -25.85 -7.01 -5.30
CA PHE A 240 -27.11 -6.89 -4.57
C PHE A 240 -28.27 -6.43 -5.46
N MET A 241 -27.97 -5.74 -6.56
CA MET A 241 -28.99 -5.15 -7.43
C MET A 241 -28.49 -5.01 -8.88
N GLU A 242 -29.43 -4.74 -9.80
CA GLU A 242 -29.11 -4.43 -11.19
C GLU A 242 -28.16 -3.22 -11.31
N ALA A 243 -27.26 -3.25 -12.29
CA ALA A 243 -26.22 -2.25 -12.47
C ALA A 243 -26.78 -0.82 -12.58
N ASP A 244 -27.83 -0.62 -13.39
CA ASP A 244 -28.47 0.68 -13.56
C ASP A 244 -29.12 1.20 -12.26
N ALA A 245 -29.60 0.29 -11.41
CA ALA A 245 -30.16 0.67 -10.11
C ALA A 245 -29.06 1.12 -9.14
N ALA A 246 -27.94 0.39 -9.10
CA ALA A 246 -26.77 0.77 -8.32
C ALA A 246 -26.19 2.12 -8.78
N ASP A 247 -26.11 2.36 -10.10
CA ASP A 247 -25.62 3.61 -10.66
C ASP A 247 -26.51 4.80 -10.29
N ARG A 248 -27.84 4.66 -10.39
CA ARG A 248 -28.78 5.70 -9.98
C ARG A 248 -28.65 6.03 -8.49
N ILE A 249 -28.61 5.03 -7.62
CA ILE A 249 -28.49 5.24 -6.17
C ILE A 249 -27.15 5.90 -5.85
N PHE A 250 -26.05 5.38 -6.40
CA PHE A 250 -24.71 5.89 -6.14
C PHE A 250 -24.52 7.33 -6.63
N SER A 251 -25.17 7.73 -7.73
CA SER A 251 -25.11 9.12 -8.20
C SER A 251 -25.62 10.13 -7.17
N GLY A 252 -26.54 9.74 -6.29
CA GLY A 252 -27.01 10.55 -5.16
C GLY A 252 -26.15 10.46 -3.90
N LEU A 253 -25.14 9.59 -3.88
CA LEU A 253 -24.17 9.41 -2.79
C LEU A 253 -22.80 10.04 -3.11
N ALA A 254 -22.54 10.34 -4.38
CA ALA A 254 -21.34 11.03 -4.82
C ALA A 254 -21.41 12.52 -4.47
N ASP A 255 -20.23 13.16 -4.37
CA ASP A 255 -20.16 14.61 -4.25
C ASP A 255 -20.80 15.27 -5.49
N PRO A 256 -21.75 16.22 -5.34
CA PRO A 256 -22.27 16.95 -6.46
C PRO A 256 -21.11 17.70 -7.11
N ALA A 257 -20.87 17.46 -8.41
CA ALA A 257 -19.82 18.15 -9.12
C ALA A 257 -19.99 19.66 -8.91
N VAL A 258 -19.03 20.31 -8.24
CA VAL A 258 -18.87 21.77 -8.35
C VAL A 258 -18.63 22.00 -9.83
N PRO A 259 -19.54 22.67 -10.58
CA PRO A 259 -19.44 22.72 -12.02
C PRO A 259 -18.07 23.27 -12.42
N MET A 260 -17.22 22.41 -12.98
CA MET A 260 -16.14 22.86 -13.83
C MET A 260 -16.83 23.52 -15.01
N ARG A 261 -16.90 24.85 -15.02
CA ARG A 261 -17.14 25.56 -16.26
C ARG A 261 -15.92 25.27 -17.14
N ASP A 262 -16.15 24.48 -18.18
CA ASP A 262 -15.17 24.15 -19.21
C ASP A 262 -14.37 25.41 -19.62
N GLY A 263 -13.05 25.33 -19.51
CA GLY A 263 -12.13 26.27 -20.17
C GLY A 263 -11.70 27.52 -19.40
N LEU A 264 -11.93 27.63 -18.09
CA LEU A 264 -11.40 28.75 -17.30
C LEU A 264 -10.11 28.35 -16.55
N SER A 265 -9.06 29.16 -16.72
CA SER A 265 -7.78 29.00 -16.02
C SER A 265 -7.98 29.15 -14.51
N ALA A 266 -7.10 28.52 -13.73
CA ALA A 266 -7.12 28.56 -12.26
C ALA A 266 -7.23 29.97 -11.66
N ASP A 267 -6.85 31.01 -12.41
CA ASP A 267 -6.94 32.43 -12.03
C ASP A 267 -8.35 33.03 -12.12
N SER A 268 -9.33 32.32 -12.69
CA SER A 268 -10.71 32.81 -12.87
C SER A 268 -11.75 32.11 -11.99
N LEU A 269 -11.30 31.40 -10.95
CA LEU A 269 -12.14 30.92 -9.85
C LEU A 269 -12.59 32.08 -8.94
N GLN A 270 -13.38 33.01 -9.46
CA GLN A 270 -14.29 33.79 -8.61
C GLN A 270 -15.42 32.86 -8.18
N GLN A 271 -15.11 32.10 -7.12
CA GLN A 271 -16.06 31.34 -6.32
C GLN A 271 -17.18 32.30 -5.89
N ALA A 272 -18.44 31.87 -5.99
CA ALA A 272 -19.55 32.63 -5.45
C ALA A 272 -19.28 32.93 -3.97
N PRO A 273 -19.32 34.20 -3.53
CA PRO A 273 -18.71 34.63 -2.27
C PRO A 273 -19.35 34.06 -0.99
N ASP A 274 -20.52 33.43 -1.07
CA ASP A 274 -21.32 32.99 0.09
C ASP A 274 -21.49 31.46 0.25
N SER A 275 -20.88 30.61 -0.59
CA SER A 275 -21.29 29.19 -0.66
C SER A 275 -20.35 28.11 -0.09
N LEU A 276 -19.16 28.41 0.45
CA LEU A 276 -18.30 27.37 1.04
C LEU A 276 -17.66 27.83 2.36
N HIS A 277 -18.04 27.13 3.43
CA HIS A 277 -17.48 27.29 4.75
C HIS A 277 -15.97 26.97 4.73
N SER A 278 -15.13 28.00 4.88
CA SER A 278 -13.67 27.87 4.76
C SER A 278 -13.02 27.76 6.13
N LEU A 279 -12.30 26.68 6.38
CA LEU A 279 -11.56 26.39 7.62
C LEU A 279 -10.20 27.09 7.68
N PHE A 280 -9.60 27.39 6.52
CA PHE A 280 -8.23 27.93 6.44
C PHE A 280 -8.17 29.44 6.17
N THR A 281 -7.13 30.08 6.67
CA THR A 281 -6.80 31.51 6.43
C THR A 281 -6.11 31.74 5.09
N THR A 282 -5.63 30.67 4.44
CA THR A 282 -4.95 30.67 3.16
C THR A 282 -5.43 29.49 2.30
N LYS A 283 -5.30 29.62 0.98
CA LYS A 283 -5.57 28.51 0.02
C LYS A 283 -4.36 27.63 -0.23
N ARG A 284 -3.17 28.01 0.23
CA ARG A 284 -1.93 27.24 0.07
C ARG A 284 -1.15 27.07 1.39
N PRO A 285 -1.77 26.51 2.44
CA PRO A 285 -1.05 26.13 3.63
C PRO A 285 -0.09 24.95 3.36
N ASP A 286 0.93 24.80 4.21
CA ASP A 286 1.54 23.50 4.44
C ASP A 286 0.47 22.56 5.04
N VAL A 287 0.48 21.29 4.65
CA VAL A 287 -0.45 20.29 5.16
C VAL A 287 0.34 19.17 5.82
N LEU A 288 0.09 18.94 7.11
CA LEU A 288 0.70 17.86 7.88
C LEU A 288 -0.38 16.91 8.37
N PHE A 289 -0.38 15.66 7.91
CA PHE A 289 -1.21 14.62 8.49
C PHE A 289 -0.44 13.91 9.59
N ILE A 290 -1.08 13.73 10.74
CA ILE A 290 -0.65 12.82 11.79
C ILE A 290 -1.68 11.68 11.82
N ILE A 291 -1.31 10.56 11.21
CA ILE A 291 -2.12 9.35 11.15
C ILE A 291 -1.84 8.54 12.43
N MET A 292 -2.84 8.45 13.30
CA MET A 292 -2.72 7.90 14.65
C MET A 292 -3.14 6.43 14.70
N GLU A 293 -2.19 5.54 14.95
CA GLU A 293 -2.41 4.10 15.08
C GLU A 293 -3.47 3.76 16.14
N SER A 294 -4.58 3.15 15.72
CA SER A 294 -5.59 2.54 16.61
C SER A 294 -6.28 3.51 17.60
N PHE A 295 -6.33 4.82 17.33
CA PHE A 295 -7.06 5.76 18.20
C PHE A 295 -8.58 5.69 17.98
N SER A 296 -9.38 5.68 19.06
CA SER A 296 -10.85 5.79 19.01
C SER A 296 -11.36 7.02 19.75
N SER A 297 -12.61 7.42 19.49
CA SER A 297 -13.27 8.50 20.24
C SER A 297 -13.40 8.20 21.74
N TRP A 298 -13.34 6.92 22.14
CA TRP A 298 -13.38 6.50 23.54
C TRP A 298 -12.13 6.86 24.34
N LEU A 299 -11.09 7.40 23.69
CA LEU A 299 -9.87 7.88 24.35
C LEU A 299 -9.94 9.38 24.70
N MET A 300 -10.95 10.09 24.21
CA MET A 300 -11.09 11.55 24.35
C MET A 300 -12.32 11.91 25.17
N THR A 301 -12.12 12.65 26.27
CA THR A 301 -13.20 13.16 27.12
C THR A 301 -14.15 14.04 26.32
N THR A 302 -13.61 14.83 25.39
CA THR A 302 -14.35 15.75 24.52
C THR A 302 -15.36 15.06 23.60
N LEU A 303 -15.20 13.76 23.37
CA LEU A 303 -16.10 12.91 22.59
C LEU A 303 -16.87 11.89 23.47
N GLY A 304 -16.83 12.05 24.80
CA GLY A 304 -17.51 11.17 25.75
C GLY A 304 -16.71 9.92 26.16
N GLY A 305 -15.41 9.88 25.87
CA GLY A 305 -14.50 8.79 26.22
C GLY A 305 -13.91 8.86 27.64
N GLU A 306 -12.97 7.95 27.91
CA GLU A 306 -12.28 7.79 29.18
C GLU A 306 -11.43 9.03 29.52
N PRO A 307 -11.64 9.65 30.69
CA PRO A 307 -10.86 10.81 31.10
C PRO A 307 -9.37 10.52 31.25
N GLY A 308 -8.55 11.51 30.94
CA GLY A 308 -7.12 11.47 31.26
C GLY A 308 -6.29 10.55 30.36
N VAL A 309 -6.83 10.01 29.27
CA VAL A 309 -6.05 9.22 28.29
C VAL A 309 -5.41 10.14 27.24
N ALA A 310 -6.21 10.71 26.31
CA ALA A 310 -5.74 11.58 25.24
C ALA A 310 -5.88 13.08 25.59
N VAL A 311 -5.17 13.50 26.65
CA VAL A 311 -5.29 14.84 27.23
C VAL A 311 -4.80 15.95 26.29
N GLN A 312 -3.82 15.67 25.43
CA GLN A 312 -3.32 16.64 24.45
C GLN A 312 -4.33 16.81 23.32
N LEU A 313 -4.90 15.73 22.78
CA LEU A 313 -5.98 15.82 21.79
C LEU A 313 -7.21 16.54 22.35
N ASP A 314 -7.60 16.28 23.60
CA ASP A 314 -8.70 17.00 24.26
C ASP A 314 -8.43 18.51 24.35
N SER A 315 -7.19 18.90 24.65
CA SER A 315 -6.78 20.32 24.67
C SER A 315 -6.80 20.93 23.27
N LEU A 316 -6.26 20.23 22.28
CA LEU A 316 -6.18 20.70 20.89
C LEU A 316 -7.58 20.82 20.25
N ALA A 317 -8.54 19.99 20.67
CA ALA A 317 -9.92 20.07 20.24
C ALA A 317 -10.65 21.36 20.66
N GLN A 318 -10.13 22.12 21.63
CA GLN A 318 -10.71 23.40 22.06
C GLN A 318 -10.23 24.60 21.22
N GLU A 319 -9.14 24.43 20.47
CA GLU A 319 -8.54 25.49 19.64
C GLU A 319 -8.68 25.25 18.14
N GLY A 320 -8.97 24.01 17.72
CA GLY A 320 -9.11 23.62 16.32
C GLY A 320 -10.53 23.23 15.91
N VAL A 321 -10.63 22.63 14.73
CA VAL A 321 -11.87 22.13 14.14
C VAL A 321 -12.01 20.64 14.46
N LEU A 322 -13.01 20.30 15.27
CA LEU A 322 -13.32 18.91 15.65
C LEU A 322 -14.56 18.40 14.92
N PHE A 323 -14.40 17.31 14.17
CA PHE A 323 -15.51 16.57 13.59
C PHE A 323 -16.04 15.57 14.62
N THR A 324 -17.31 15.70 14.99
CA THR A 324 -17.89 14.93 16.10
C THR A 324 -18.55 13.63 15.64
N ASN A 325 -18.98 13.51 14.38
CA ASN A 325 -19.59 12.31 13.81
C ASN A 325 -18.73 11.72 12.68
N PHE A 326 -17.47 11.46 13.00
CA PHE A 326 -16.48 10.94 12.06
C PHE A 326 -16.15 9.46 12.34
N TYR A 327 -16.02 8.68 11.26
CA TYR A 327 -15.90 7.23 11.36
C TYR A 327 -14.73 6.66 10.55
N ALA A 328 -14.07 5.66 11.13
CA ALA A 328 -13.07 4.85 10.47
C ALA A 328 -13.75 4.04 9.37
N ASN A 329 -13.18 4.03 8.17
CA ASN A 329 -13.73 3.24 7.08
C ASN A 329 -13.48 1.73 7.29
N SER A 330 -12.57 1.37 8.22
CA SER A 330 -12.06 0.00 8.37
C SER A 330 -11.55 -0.33 9.78
N PHE A 331 -11.00 -1.53 9.91
CA PHE A 331 -10.46 -2.18 11.10
C PHE A 331 -8.94 -2.44 11.03
N ARG A 332 -8.26 -1.95 9.97
CA ARG A 332 -6.81 -2.16 9.74
C ARG A 332 -6.17 -1.00 8.97
N THR A 333 -4.89 -0.76 9.27
CA THR A 333 -4.05 0.30 8.70
C THR A 333 -3.97 0.24 7.17
N ASP A 334 -3.79 -0.96 6.60
CA ASP A 334 -3.67 -1.21 5.14
C ASP A 334 -4.92 -0.84 4.32
N ARG A 335 -6.00 -0.45 4.99
CA ARG A 335 -7.24 0.04 4.38
C ARG A 335 -7.51 1.48 4.77
N GLY A 336 -7.28 1.80 6.03
CA GLY A 336 -7.36 3.15 6.57
C GLY A 336 -6.50 4.15 5.81
N LEU A 337 -5.24 3.77 5.52
CA LEU A 337 -4.33 4.62 4.76
C LEU A 337 -4.87 4.99 3.38
N VAL A 338 -5.46 4.02 2.67
CA VAL A 338 -6.04 4.27 1.35
C VAL A 338 -7.29 5.14 1.44
N ALA A 339 -8.13 4.94 2.46
CA ALA A 339 -9.26 5.83 2.70
C ALA A 339 -8.79 7.27 2.95
N ILE A 340 -7.85 7.47 3.88
CA ILE A 340 -7.36 8.80 4.26
C ILE A 340 -6.65 9.50 3.08
N LEU A 341 -5.74 8.81 2.39
CA LEU A 341 -4.83 9.44 1.43
C LEU A 341 -5.34 9.42 0.00
N SER A 342 -6.26 8.51 -0.33
CA SER A 342 -6.80 8.33 -1.68
C SER A 342 -8.30 8.53 -1.79
N GLY A 343 -8.99 8.86 -0.70
CA GLY A 343 -10.44 9.00 -0.70
C GLY A 343 -11.16 7.73 -1.16
N TYR A 344 -10.53 6.56 -0.95
CA TYR A 344 -11.00 5.28 -1.48
C TYR A 344 -11.51 4.38 -0.35
N PRO A 345 -12.78 3.99 -0.35
CA PRO A 345 -13.35 3.14 0.69
C PRO A 345 -12.63 1.80 0.82
N ALA A 346 -12.55 1.31 2.04
CA ALA A 346 -12.04 0.01 2.40
C ALA A 346 -12.97 -1.12 1.92
N GLN A 347 -12.35 -2.27 1.64
CA GLN A 347 -13.06 -3.47 1.24
C GLN A 347 -13.24 -4.43 2.45
N PRO A 348 -14.39 -5.11 2.58
CA PRO A 348 -14.64 -6.03 3.69
C PRO A 348 -13.62 -7.18 3.77
N THR A 349 -13.29 -7.80 2.63
CA THR A 349 -12.56 -9.08 2.59
C THR A 349 -11.13 -9.00 2.04
N THR A 350 -10.68 -7.82 1.62
CA THR A 350 -9.31 -7.63 1.11
C THR A 350 -8.80 -6.22 1.38
N SER A 351 -7.50 -5.99 1.17
CA SER A 351 -6.96 -4.62 1.04
C SER A 351 -6.52 -4.44 -0.39
N ILE A 352 -6.90 -3.30 -0.99
CA ILE A 352 -6.50 -2.93 -2.33
C ILE A 352 -4.97 -2.78 -2.46
N MET A 353 -4.25 -2.45 -1.37
CA MET A 353 -2.78 -2.36 -1.36
C MET A 353 -2.10 -3.68 -1.74
N LYS A 354 -2.78 -4.82 -1.59
CA LYS A 354 -2.26 -6.12 -2.05
C LYS A 354 -2.15 -6.23 -3.58
N TYR A 355 -2.70 -5.27 -4.32
CA TYR A 355 -2.73 -5.22 -5.77
C TYR A 355 -2.06 -3.92 -6.26
N PRO A 356 -0.72 -3.83 -6.30
CA PRO A 356 0.00 -2.61 -6.70
C PRO A 356 -0.45 -2.04 -8.05
N ARG A 357 -0.79 -2.92 -9.01
CA ARG A 357 -1.38 -2.54 -10.31
C ARG A 357 -2.70 -1.76 -10.15
N LYS A 358 -3.56 -2.14 -9.21
CA LYS A 358 -4.81 -1.44 -8.98
C LYS A 358 -4.53 -0.12 -8.27
N THR A 359 -3.68 -0.11 -7.24
CA THR A 359 -3.40 1.10 -6.46
C THR A 359 -2.72 2.21 -7.23
N GLN A 360 -1.84 1.90 -8.19
CA GLN A 360 -1.18 2.93 -9.02
C GLN A 360 -2.16 3.76 -9.87
N SER A 361 -3.40 3.28 -10.06
CA SER A 361 -4.45 4.00 -10.80
C SER A 361 -5.39 4.82 -9.90
N ILE A 362 -5.28 4.66 -8.58
CA ILE A 362 -6.18 5.32 -7.63
C ILE A 362 -5.65 6.74 -7.39
N PRO A 363 -6.49 7.79 -7.49
CA PRO A 363 -6.07 9.14 -7.17
C PRO A 363 -5.63 9.24 -5.71
N ALA A 364 -4.73 10.18 -5.42
CA ALA A 364 -4.23 10.38 -4.07
C ALA A 364 -3.98 11.85 -3.81
N ILE A 365 -4.23 12.28 -2.56
CA ILE A 365 -4.00 13.64 -2.08
C ILE A 365 -2.55 14.06 -2.37
N ALA A 366 -1.58 13.17 -2.14
CA ALA A 366 -0.17 13.45 -2.45
C ALA A 366 0.04 13.74 -3.95
N GLY A 367 -0.56 12.95 -4.84
CA GLY A 367 -0.50 13.18 -6.28
C GLY A 367 -1.12 14.52 -6.70
N SER A 368 -2.32 14.84 -6.19
CA SER A 368 -2.99 16.11 -6.46
C SER A 368 -2.18 17.31 -5.93
N LEU A 369 -1.64 17.22 -4.72
CA LEU A 369 -0.82 18.26 -4.12
C LEU A 369 0.52 18.42 -4.84
N LYS A 370 1.17 17.32 -5.23
CA LYS A 370 2.40 17.36 -6.04
C LYS A 370 2.16 18.06 -7.37
N ASN A 371 1.04 17.76 -8.05
CA ASN A 371 0.65 18.45 -9.28
C ASN A 371 0.37 19.95 -9.04
N ALA A 372 -0.12 20.31 -7.84
CA ALA A 372 -0.27 21.68 -7.38
C ALA A 372 1.04 22.31 -6.84
N GLY A 373 2.20 21.68 -7.04
CA GLY A 373 3.52 22.21 -6.69
C GLY A 373 3.96 21.96 -5.25
N TYR A 374 3.30 21.07 -4.50
CA TYR A 374 3.73 20.70 -3.16
C TYR A 374 4.87 19.69 -3.19
N ARG A 375 5.76 19.76 -2.20
CA ARG A 375 6.70 18.65 -1.91
C ARG A 375 6.03 17.64 -0.98
N THR A 376 6.16 16.36 -1.30
CA THR A 376 5.43 15.30 -0.57
C THR A 376 6.38 14.37 0.17
N LYS A 377 6.17 14.18 1.47
CA LYS A 377 7.04 13.34 2.31
C LYS A 377 6.27 12.51 3.33
N TYR A 378 6.68 11.27 3.51
CA TYR A 378 6.10 10.32 4.45
C TYR A 378 7.09 9.95 5.56
N TYR A 379 6.64 9.92 6.80
CA TYR A 379 7.42 9.56 7.98
C TYR A 379 6.75 8.38 8.69
N TYR A 380 7.50 7.29 8.84
CA TYR A 380 7.05 6.08 9.53
C TYR A 380 8.18 5.43 10.31
N GLY A 381 7.90 5.02 11.54
CA GLY A 381 8.88 4.31 12.38
C GLY A 381 9.06 2.84 12.00
N GLY A 382 8.16 2.26 11.21
CA GLY A 382 8.14 0.85 10.87
C GLY A 382 8.62 0.50 9.46
N ASP A 383 8.45 -0.78 9.10
CA ASP A 383 8.86 -1.32 7.81
C ASP A 383 7.89 -0.89 6.70
N ALA A 384 8.32 0.03 5.83
CA ALA A 384 7.50 0.49 4.70
C ALA A 384 7.19 -0.61 3.67
N ASP A 385 7.83 -1.79 3.72
CA ASP A 385 7.48 -2.93 2.87
C ASP A 385 6.23 -3.68 3.40
N PHE A 386 5.76 -3.37 4.62
CA PHE A 386 4.60 -4.03 5.23
C PHE A 386 3.36 -3.86 4.35
N THR A 387 2.73 -4.97 3.97
CA THR A 387 1.49 -5.00 3.17
C THR A 387 1.54 -4.21 1.85
N ASN A 388 2.69 -4.16 1.16
CA ASN A 388 2.91 -3.38 -0.09
C ASN A 388 2.77 -1.85 0.10
N MET A 389 3.00 -1.33 1.31
CA MET A 389 2.89 0.10 1.58
C MET A 389 3.85 0.96 0.75
N ARG A 390 5.09 0.52 0.56
CA ARG A 390 6.07 1.24 -0.26
C ARG A 390 5.58 1.49 -1.68
N SER A 391 5.09 0.47 -2.38
CA SER A 391 4.53 0.66 -3.73
C SER A 391 3.34 1.60 -3.71
N TYR A 392 2.45 1.47 -2.73
CA TYR A 392 1.29 2.35 -2.62
C TYR A 392 1.72 3.81 -2.46
N LEU A 393 2.58 4.13 -1.48
CA LEU A 393 3.05 5.49 -1.22
C LEU A 393 3.77 6.11 -2.42
N MET A 394 4.69 5.36 -3.04
CA MET A 394 5.44 5.83 -4.21
C MET A 394 4.50 6.07 -5.41
N SER A 395 3.54 5.17 -5.65
CA SER A 395 2.54 5.31 -6.72
C SER A 395 1.52 6.43 -6.46
N SER A 396 1.27 6.74 -5.18
CA SER A 396 0.36 7.80 -4.74
C SER A 396 0.95 9.20 -4.84
N GLY A 397 2.23 9.32 -5.20
CA GLY A 397 2.89 10.61 -5.44
C GLY A 397 3.84 11.07 -4.35
N PHE A 398 4.09 10.29 -3.29
CA PHE A 398 5.12 10.63 -2.30
C PHE A 398 6.53 10.60 -2.91
N GLU A 399 7.31 11.64 -2.65
CA GLU A 399 8.66 11.79 -3.21
C GLU A 399 9.76 11.28 -2.28
N ASP A 400 9.51 11.29 -0.98
CA ASP A 400 10.45 10.85 0.05
C ASP A 400 9.70 10.06 1.14
N ILE A 401 10.31 8.96 1.59
CA ILE A 401 9.76 8.05 2.60
C ILE A 401 10.87 7.77 3.62
N VAL A 402 10.70 8.31 4.82
CA VAL A 402 11.49 7.96 6.00
C VAL A 402 10.82 6.75 6.65
N ALA A 403 11.55 5.64 6.76
CA ALA A 403 11.10 4.38 7.34
C ALA A 403 12.06 3.91 8.44
N ASP A 404 11.77 2.76 9.07
CA ASP A 404 12.62 2.14 10.10
C ASP A 404 14.11 2.11 9.71
N ARG A 405 14.42 1.82 8.42
CA ARG A 405 15.78 1.71 7.90
C ARG A 405 16.60 2.99 8.00
N ASP A 406 15.96 4.15 8.14
CA ASP A 406 16.57 5.48 8.23
C ASP A 406 16.89 5.90 9.66
N PHE A 407 16.58 5.05 10.65
CA PHE A 407 16.93 5.23 12.05
C PHE A 407 18.04 4.27 12.48
N PRO A 408 18.89 4.62 13.45
CA PRO A 408 19.85 3.70 14.05
C PRO A 408 19.19 2.40 14.53
N VAL A 409 19.86 1.26 14.35
CA VAL A 409 19.33 -0.04 14.81
C VAL A 409 19.06 -0.04 16.33
N SER A 410 19.83 0.72 17.10
CA SER A 410 19.63 0.91 18.55
C SER A 410 18.34 1.62 18.94
N GLU A 411 17.65 2.25 17.98
CA GLU A 411 16.39 2.96 18.20
C GLU A 411 15.16 2.14 17.75
N ARG A 412 15.38 1.02 17.05
CA ARG A 412 14.33 0.10 16.57
C ARG A 412 13.98 -0.94 17.63
N LEU A 413 13.54 -0.44 18.79
CA LEU A 413 13.36 -1.23 20.00
C LEU A 413 12.00 -1.92 20.10
N SER A 414 11.03 -1.53 19.27
CA SER A 414 9.72 -2.17 19.21
C SER A 414 9.64 -3.18 18.07
N LYS A 415 8.77 -4.19 18.21
CA LYS A 415 8.37 -5.11 17.14
C LYS A 415 7.90 -4.37 15.87
N TRP A 416 7.31 -3.19 16.04
CA TRP A 416 6.80 -2.35 14.96
C TRP A 416 7.78 -1.29 14.47
N GLY A 417 8.99 -1.27 15.03
CA GLY A 417 10.07 -0.38 14.63
C GLY A 417 10.40 0.66 15.70
N VAL A 418 10.46 1.91 15.30
CA VAL A 418 10.89 3.04 16.13
C VAL A 418 9.71 3.66 16.87
N HIS A 419 9.88 3.93 18.18
CA HIS A 419 8.83 4.59 18.97
C HIS A 419 8.55 6.02 18.49
N ASP A 420 7.29 6.44 18.64
CA ASP A 420 6.77 7.67 18.02
C ASP A 420 7.54 8.93 18.40
N HIS A 421 8.04 9.04 19.64
CA HIS A 421 8.83 10.20 20.07
C HIS A 421 10.06 10.47 19.18
N LEU A 422 10.68 9.43 18.59
CA LEU A 422 11.83 9.57 17.70
C LEU A 422 11.40 9.89 16.27
N VAL A 423 10.26 9.38 15.82
CA VAL A 423 9.69 9.73 14.51
C VAL A 423 9.26 11.20 14.49
N PHE A 424 8.57 11.65 15.55
CA PHE A 424 8.23 13.06 15.76
C PHE A 424 9.47 13.95 15.87
N ARG A 425 10.51 13.48 16.58
CA ARG A 425 11.80 14.20 16.64
C ARG A 425 12.41 14.33 15.26
N ARG A 426 12.42 13.27 14.45
CA ARG A 426 12.96 13.33 13.09
C ARG A 426 12.21 14.34 12.21
N LEU A 427 10.87 14.33 12.25
CA LEU A 427 10.07 15.35 11.56
C LEU A 427 10.40 16.76 12.05
N LEU A 428 10.50 16.95 13.36
CA LEU A 428 10.81 18.26 13.95
C LEU A 428 12.21 18.75 13.57
N ASP A 429 13.20 17.85 13.51
CA ASP A 429 14.57 18.20 13.12
C ASP A 429 14.65 18.57 11.64
N ASP A 430 13.93 17.87 10.76
CA ASP A 430 13.76 18.26 9.35
C ASP A 430 13.13 19.68 9.25
N LEU A 431 12.05 19.96 10.01
CA LEU A 431 11.40 21.28 10.04
C LEU A 431 12.33 22.39 10.57
N LYS A 432 13.17 22.09 11.57
CA LYS A 432 14.17 23.04 12.09
C LYS A 432 15.27 23.31 11.08
N ALA A 433 15.74 22.29 10.37
CA ALA A 433 16.74 22.44 9.32
C ALA A 433 16.22 23.32 8.19
N GLU A 434 14.97 23.10 7.75
CA GLU A 434 14.29 23.94 6.76
C GLU A 434 14.13 25.38 7.23
N ALA A 435 13.76 25.60 8.49
CA ALA A 435 13.62 26.95 9.06
C ALA A 435 14.94 27.71 9.15
N ALA A 436 16.06 26.99 9.32
CA ALA A 436 17.40 27.56 9.42
C ALA A 436 18.04 27.83 8.05
N ASP A 437 17.57 27.19 6.99
CA ASP A 437 18.10 27.35 5.65
C ASP A 437 17.61 28.66 5.01
N SER A 438 18.48 29.67 5.02
CA SER A 438 18.23 30.99 4.43
C SER A 438 18.07 30.97 2.91
N THR A 439 18.44 29.88 2.23
CA THR A 439 18.22 29.68 0.79
C THR A 439 16.83 29.12 0.47
N LEU A 440 16.17 28.53 1.48
CA LEU A 440 14.76 28.13 1.44
C LEU A 440 13.85 29.21 2.04
N ALA A 441 14.38 30.09 2.88
CA ALA A 441 13.67 31.27 3.39
C ALA A 441 13.25 32.19 2.23
N GLY A 442 11.99 32.08 1.79
CA GLY A 442 11.42 32.82 0.66
C GLY A 442 11.03 31.95 -0.55
N ARG A 443 11.33 30.64 -0.54
CA ARG A 443 10.76 29.70 -1.51
C ARG A 443 9.36 29.32 -1.05
N GLU A 444 8.34 29.85 -1.72
CA GLU A 444 6.91 29.58 -1.50
C GLU A 444 6.48 28.16 -1.94
N THR A 445 7.31 27.14 -1.70
CA THR A 445 6.94 25.74 -2.02
C THR A 445 6.28 25.13 -0.79
N PRO A 446 4.96 24.94 -0.78
CA PRO A 446 4.28 24.31 0.35
C PRO A 446 4.60 22.81 0.38
N HIS A 447 4.42 22.22 1.55
CA HIS A 447 4.74 20.83 1.80
C HIS A 447 3.49 20.06 2.23
N PHE A 448 3.37 18.85 1.71
CA PHE A 448 2.47 17.84 2.22
C PHE A 448 3.28 16.77 2.94
N ARG A 449 3.14 16.69 4.25
CA ARG A 449 3.81 15.70 5.09
C ARG A 449 2.80 14.77 5.70
N VAL A 450 3.15 13.50 5.81
CA VAL A 450 2.39 12.53 6.60
C VAL A 450 3.33 11.91 7.62
N LEU A 451 2.92 11.87 8.88
CA LEU A 451 3.55 11.08 9.93
C LEU A 451 2.56 10.01 10.38
N GLN A 452 2.95 8.75 10.28
CA GLN A 452 2.20 7.62 10.78
C GLN A 452 2.81 7.12 12.09
N THR A 453 2.00 7.04 13.15
CA THR A 453 2.42 6.51 14.45
C THR A 453 2.35 4.97 14.48
N SER A 454 2.97 4.35 15.47
CA SER A 454 2.93 2.88 15.64
C SER A 454 3.03 2.38 17.08
N SER A 455 3.31 3.26 18.06
CA SER A 455 3.55 2.81 19.44
C SER A 455 2.28 2.33 20.15
N SER A 456 1.11 2.81 19.72
CA SER A 456 -0.20 2.37 20.19
C SER A 456 -0.71 1.07 19.57
N HIS A 457 0.19 0.23 19.04
CA HIS A 457 -0.12 -1.10 18.52
C HIS A 457 0.26 -2.21 19.53
N GLU A 458 -0.48 -3.34 19.54
CA GLU A 458 -0.14 -4.51 20.37
C GLU A 458 1.31 -4.99 20.13
N PRO A 459 2.10 -5.31 21.18
CA PRO A 459 1.70 -5.55 22.57
C PRO A 459 1.62 -4.30 23.46
N PHE A 460 1.60 -3.08 22.90
CA PHE A 460 1.51 -1.80 23.63
C PHE A 460 2.72 -1.50 24.52
N GLU A 461 3.89 -2.00 24.10
CA GLU A 461 5.17 -1.72 24.76
C GLU A 461 5.60 -0.29 24.46
N VAL A 462 5.65 0.56 25.48
CA VAL A 462 6.11 1.95 25.38
C VAL A 462 6.94 2.34 26.58
N PRO A 463 7.91 3.26 26.44
CA PRO A 463 8.69 3.80 27.57
C PRO A 463 7.86 4.85 28.34
N TYR A 464 6.64 4.51 28.76
CA TYR A 464 5.69 5.42 29.38
C TYR A 464 4.76 4.67 30.34
N SER A 465 4.62 5.17 31.56
CA SER A 465 3.76 4.58 32.58
C SER A 465 3.14 5.65 33.46
N ARG A 466 1.87 5.96 33.21
CA ARG A 466 1.06 6.97 33.91
C ARG A 466 -0.28 6.41 34.38
N LEU A 467 -0.89 5.51 33.60
CA LEU A 467 -2.19 4.89 33.84
C LEU A 467 -2.01 3.45 34.34
N ALA A 468 -3.03 2.89 35.00
CA ALA A 468 -2.99 1.50 35.47
C ALA A 468 -3.08 0.47 34.32
N ASN A 469 -3.69 0.84 33.19
CA ASN A 469 -3.82 -0.02 32.02
C ASN A 469 -2.67 0.26 31.03
N GLU A 470 -1.84 -0.75 30.76
CA GLU A 470 -0.68 -0.66 29.85
C GLU A 470 -1.07 -0.28 28.42
N ARG A 471 -2.19 -0.79 27.90
CA ARG A 471 -2.73 -0.40 26.59
C ARG A 471 -3.07 1.09 26.55
N LEU A 472 -3.75 1.60 27.59
CA LEU A 472 -4.04 3.03 27.70
C LEU A 472 -2.76 3.88 27.85
N ASN A 473 -1.69 3.34 28.44
CA ASN A 473 -0.39 4.01 28.46
C ASN A 473 0.20 4.19 27.06
N ALA A 474 0.04 3.24 26.15
CA ALA A 474 0.53 3.39 24.77
C ALA A 474 -0.21 4.49 24.00
N PHE A 475 -1.52 4.64 24.22
CA PHE A 475 -2.30 5.77 23.70
C PHE A 475 -1.88 7.09 24.33
N ALA A 476 -1.79 7.15 25.66
CA ALA A 476 -1.34 8.33 26.40
C ALA A 476 0.10 8.75 26.04
N TYR A 477 0.96 7.79 25.74
CA TYR A 477 2.32 8.03 25.25
C TYR A 477 2.31 8.72 23.89
N THR A 478 1.57 8.17 22.93
CA THR A 478 1.46 8.74 21.59
C THR A 478 0.83 10.14 21.64
N ASP A 479 -0.22 10.32 22.44
CA ASP A 479 -0.84 11.63 22.72
C ASP A 479 0.18 12.64 23.31
N SER A 480 1.02 12.20 24.26
CA SER A 480 2.08 13.05 24.81
C SER A 480 3.14 13.46 23.77
N CYS A 481 3.47 12.57 22.83
CA CYS A 481 4.39 12.86 21.73
C CYS A 481 3.80 13.91 20.79
N ILE A 482 2.51 13.80 20.47
CA ILE A 482 1.77 14.79 19.67
C ILE A 482 1.79 16.15 20.36
N GLY A 483 1.47 16.21 21.65
CA GLY A 483 1.47 17.45 22.42
C GLY A 483 2.85 18.12 22.47
N ASP A 484 3.91 17.34 22.72
CA ASP A 484 5.29 17.87 22.71
C ASP A 484 5.71 18.37 21.32
N PHE A 485 5.40 17.60 20.26
CA PHE A 485 5.65 18.01 18.89
C PHE A 485 4.95 19.33 18.55
N VAL A 486 3.63 19.44 18.79
CA VAL A 486 2.86 20.67 18.50
C VAL A 486 3.41 21.85 19.30
N LYS A 487 3.74 21.67 20.58
CA LYS A 487 4.33 22.71 21.43
C LYS A 487 5.66 23.23 20.88
N GLN A 488 6.51 22.34 20.37
CA GLN A 488 7.79 22.74 19.76
C GLN A 488 7.58 23.35 18.38
N PHE A 489 6.72 22.77 17.55
CA PHE A 489 6.46 23.22 16.19
C PHE A 489 5.85 24.63 16.15
N ARG A 490 5.00 25.00 17.11
CA ARG A 490 4.47 26.37 17.29
C ARG A 490 5.53 27.47 17.36
N ARG A 491 6.77 27.12 17.72
CA ARG A 491 7.89 28.06 17.83
C ARG A 491 8.62 28.27 16.50
N LEU A 492 8.34 27.45 15.48
CA LEU A 492 8.93 27.55 14.16
C LEU A 492 8.07 28.45 13.26
N PRO A 493 8.68 29.19 12.30
CA PRO A 493 7.96 30.11 11.43
C PRO A 493 6.89 29.42 10.56
N GLN A 494 7.12 28.17 10.15
CA GLN A 494 6.20 27.40 9.30
C GLN A 494 4.83 27.16 9.96
N TRP A 495 4.74 27.14 11.30
CA TRP A 495 3.48 26.92 12.02
C TRP A 495 2.36 27.86 11.57
N LYS A 496 2.70 29.13 11.31
CA LYS A 496 1.74 30.17 10.90
C LYS A 496 0.96 29.82 9.64
N ASN A 497 1.55 29.02 8.75
CA ASN A 497 0.96 28.63 7.48
C ASN A 497 0.67 27.12 7.40
N THR A 498 0.69 26.39 8.52
CA THR A 498 0.45 24.94 8.52
C THR A 498 -0.95 24.59 9.02
N ALA A 499 -1.63 23.68 8.30
CA ALA A 499 -2.77 22.92 8.78
C ALA A 499 -2.32 21.50 9.19
N VAL A 500 -2.55 21.12 10.44
CA VAL A 500 -2.25 19.80 10.98
C VAL A 500 -3.54 19.02 11.12
N VAL A 501 -3.66 17.92 10.37
CA VAL A 501 -4.81 17.02 10.39
C VAL A 501 -4.45 15.79 11.22
N LEU A 502 -5.11 15.60 12.35
CA LEU A 502 -4.97 14.44 13.22
C LEU A 502 -6.14 13.50 12.96
N VAL A 503 -5.83 12.29 12.51
CA VAL A 503 -6.84 11.29 12.13
C VAL A 503 -6.33 9.88 12.46
N PRO A 504 -7.11 9.04 13.14
CA PRO A 504 -6.73 7.65 13.30
C PRO A 504 -6.76 6.86 12.00
N ASP A 505 -5.93 5.84 11.88
CA ASP A 505 -5.93 4.95 10.70
C ASP A 505 -7.11 3.96 10.69
N HIS A 506 -7.57 3.49 11.84
CA HIS A 506 -8.75 2.65 11.94
C HIS A 506 -9.40 2.71 13.33
N LEU A 507 -10.45 1.89 13.53
CA LEU A 507 -11.09 1.71 14.83
C LEU A 507 -10.07 1.42 15.93
N GLY A 508 -10.34 1.87 17.16
CA GLY A 508 -9.37 1.75 18.23
C GLY A 508 -9.37 0.41 18.96
N ALA A 509 -8.20 0.04 19.47
CA ALA A 509 -8.01 -1.15 20.30
C ALA A 509 -8.61 -1.02 21.72
N TYR A 510 -9.37 0.05 21.95
CA TYR A 510 -10.08 0.39 23.19
C TYR A 510 -11.46 1.01 22.87
N PRO A 511 -12.55 0.62 23.58
CA PRO A 511 -12.61 -0.37 24.65
C PRO A 511 -12.28 -1.79 24.16
N GLU A 512 -11.60 -2.59 24.99
CA GLU A 512 -10.97 -3.84 24.55
C GLU A 512 -11.97 -4.90 24.03
N ARG A 513 -13.23 -4.82 24.46
CA ARG A 513 -14.27 -5.83 24.19
C ARG A 513 -15.40 -5.34 23.29
N ILE A 514 -15.24 -4.19 22.64
CA ILE A 514 -16.26 -3.67 21.73
C ILE A 514 -16.35 -4.56 20.47
N GLY A 515 -17.54 -5.04 20.13
CA GLY A 515 -17.78 -5.98 19.04
C GLY A 515 -17.70 -5.36 17.66
N ASN A 516 -17.34 -6.17 16.65
CA ASN A 516 -17.28 -5.74 15.24
C ASN A 516 -18.62 -5.22 14.69
N LEU A 517 -19.75 -5.62 15.28
CA LEU A 517 -21.09 -5.23 14.85
C LEU A 517 -21.69 -4.11 15.73
N GLU A 518 -20.84 -3.31 16.36
CA GLU A 518 -21.25 -2.13 17.14
C GLU A 518 -20.80 -0.86 16.42
N THR A 519 -21.73 0.06 16.11
CA THR A 519 -21.41 1.28 15.35
C THR A 519 -20.42 2.19 16.08
N GLY A 520 -20.52 2.24 17.41
CA GLY A 520 -19.60 2.99 18.28
C GLY A 520 -18.15 2.54 18.22
N ARG A 521 -17.86 1.34 17.68
CA ARG A 521 -16.49 0.86 17.44
C ARG A 521 -15.76 1.70 16.41
N TYR A 522 -16.47 2.21 15.40
CA TYR A 522 -15.87 2.87 14.25
C TYR A 522 -15.77 4.38 14.44
N ARG A 523 -16.33 4.96 15.51
CA ARG A 523 -16.24 6.40 15.75
C ARG A 523 -14.82 6.77 16.18
N ILE A 524 -14.21 7.68 15.42
CA ILE A 524 -12.83 8.15 15.62
C ILE A 524 -12.78 9.68 15.58
N PRO A 525 -11.83 10.33 16.28
CA PRO A 525 -11.64 11.77 16.14
C PRO A 525 -11.08 12.14 14.75
N LEU A 526 -11.60 13.21 14.16
CA LEU A 526 -10.89 13.98 13.14
C LEU A 526 -10.75 15.40 13.65
N LEU A 527 -9.51 15.84 13.80
CA LEU A 527 -9.17 17.14 14.37
C LEU A 527 -8.22 17.89 13.44
N ILE A 528 -8.54 19.14 13.14
CA ILE A 528 -7.69 20.03 12.35
C ILE A 528 -7.25 21.21 13.20
N VAL A 529 -5.94 21.36 13.40
CA VAL A 529 -5.32 22.47 14.15
C VAL A 529 -4.25 23.13 13.29
N GLY A 530 -3.56 24.15 13.82
CA GLY A 530 -2.45 24.81 13.12
C GLY A 530 -2.66 26.31 12.97
N GLY A 531 -1.59 27.04 12.64
CA GLY A 531 -1.67 28.49 12.44
C GLY A 531 -2.46 28.90 11.21
N ALA A 532 -2.66 27.99 10.24
CA ALA A 532 -3.51 28.23 9.08
C ALA A 532 -5.01 28.03 9.34
N VAL A 533 -5.41 27.47 10.51
CA VAL A 533 -6.82 27.25 10.86
C VAL A 533 -7.42 28.56 11.41
N ARG A 534 -8.60 28.96 10.91
CA ARG A 534 -9.23 30.25 11.25
C ARG A 534 -9.60 30.38 12.72
N GLY A 535 -10.03 29.29 13.34
CA GLY A 535 -10.45 29.28 14.74
C GLY A 535 -11.11 27.95 15.13
N PRO A 536 -11.49 27.82 16.40
CA PRO A 536 -12.12 26.62 16.91
C PRO A 536 -13.53 26.44 16.38
N GLU A 537 -13.88 25.21 15.99
CA GLU A 537 -15.21 24.87 15.50
C GLU A 537 -15.56 23.41 15.76
N ARG A 538 -16.86 23.10 15.87
CA ARG A 538 -17.36 21.73 15.96
C ARG A 538 -18.26 21.44 14.77
N ILE A 539 -17.87 20.41 14.02
CA ILE A 539 -18.59 19.99 12.82
C ILE A 539 -19.33 18.69 13.13
N GLY A 540 -20.66 18.74 13.02
CA GLY A 540 -21.57 17.65 13.41
C GLY A 540 -22.04 16.77 12.26
N VAL A 541 -21.56 16.98 11.03
CA VAL A 541 -21.99 16.16 9.88
C VAL A 541 -21.41 14.75 9.95
N TYR A 542 -22.12 13.78 9.39
CA TYR A 542 -21.62 12.40 9.28
C TYR A 542 -20.63 12.30 8.12
N GLY A 543 -19.46 11.73 8.42
CA GLY A 543 -18.41 11.49 7.44
C GLY A 543 -17.51 10.34 7.82
N SER A 544 -16.63 9.95 6.92
CA SER A 544 -15.66 8.89 7.11
C SER A 544 -14.32 9.23 6.46
N GLN A 545 -13.28 8.46 6.77
CA GLN A 545 -11.89 8.73 6.32
C GLN A 545 -11.74 9.07 4.84
N GLN A 546 -12.52 8.44 3.96
CA GLN A 546 -12.49 8.72 2.53
C GLN A 546 -12.91 10.15 2.17
N ASP A 547 -13.71 10.82 3.00
CA ASP A 547 -14.23 12.16 2.73
C ASP A 547 -13.18 13.26 2.98
N ILE A 548 -12.05 12.92 3.61
CA ILE A 548 -10.94 13.85 3.86
C ILE A 548 -10.38 14.40 2.55
N ALA A 549 -10.29 13.58 1.49
CA ALA A 549 -9.69 13.98 0.23
C ALA A 549 -10.45 15.13 -0.44
N ALA A 550 -11.76 14.96 -0.70
CA ALA A 550 -12.59 16.00 -1.27
C ALA A 550 -12.66 17.24 -0.36
N THR A 551 -12.86 17.05 0.94
CA THR A 551 -12.93 18.17 1.90
C THR A 551 -11.64 19.00 1.90
N LEU A 552 -10.47 18.37 1.97
CA LEU A 552 -9.19 19.07 1.95
C LEU A 552 -8.94 19.77 0.61
N LEU A 553 -9.11 19.06 -0.50
CA LEU A 553 -8.84 19.62 -1.83
C LEU A 553 -9.80 20.79 -2.16
N ALA A 554 -11.06 20.71 -1.74
CA ALA A 554 -12.01 21.82 -1.84
C ALA A 554 -11.54 23.05 -1.06
N GLN A 555 -11.03 22.87 0.17
CA GLN A 555 -10.48 23.97 0.98
C GLN A 555 -9.26 24.63 0.31
N LEU A 556 -8.46 23.85 -0.41
CA LEU A 556 -7.29 24.30 -1.17
C LEU A 556 -7.61 24.82 -2.59
N SER A 557 -8.88 24.80 -2.99
CA SER A 557 -9.33 25.12 -4.35
C SER A 557 -8.67 24.24 -5.43
N ILE A 558 -8.38 22.98 -5.09
CA ILE A 558 -7.85 21.96 -6.02
C ILE A 558 -9.00 21.06 -6.47
N PRO A 559 -9.13 20.74 -7.77
CA PRO A 559 -10.12 19.78 -8.24
C PRO A 559 -10.03 18.42 -7.57
N HIS A 560 -11.19 17.87 -7.19
CA HIS A 560 -11.30 16.56 -6.55
C HIS A 560 -12.26 15.59 -7.25
N GLY A 561 -12.69 15.89 -8.49
CA GLY A 561 -13.64 15.06 -9.24
C GLY A 561 -13.16 13.64 -9.54
N GLU A 562 -11.84 13.39 -9.51
CA GLU A 562 -11.28 12.04 -9.65
C GLU A 562 -11.53 11.15 -8.42
N PHE A 563 -11.79 11.74 -7.25
CA PHE A 563 -12.05 11.02 -5.99
C PHE A 563 -13.50 10.58 -5.89
N THR A 564 -13.92 9.66 -6.76
CA THR A 564 -15.31 9.22 -6.98
C THR A 564 -16.12 8.89 -5.72
N PHE A 565 -15.47 8.42 -4.66
CA PHE A 565 -16.11 7.98 -3.42
C PHE A 565 -15.97 8.96 -2.25
N SER A 566 -15.29 10.08 -2.47
CA SER A 566 -15.03 11.14 -1.49
C SER A 566 -16.02 12.29 -1.68
N LYS A 567 -16.45 12.92 -0.59
CA LYS A 567 -17.35 14.07 -0.62
C LYS A 567 -16.87 15.19 0.29
N ASP A 568 -17.15 16.44 -0.09
CA ASP A 568 -16.80 17.61 0.71
C ASP A 568 -17.78 17.71 1.89
N MET A 569 -17.30 17.39 3.10
CA MET A 569 -18.10 17.43 4.33
C MET A 569 -18.55 18.85 4.72
N LEU A 570 -17.99 19.89 4.08
CA LEU A 570 -18.32 21.29 4.36
C LEU A 570 -19.28 21.87 3.33
N ASN A 571 -19.55 21.13 2.26
CA ASN A 571 -20.53 21.52 1.27
C ASN A 571 -21.92 21.06 1.71
N PRO A 572 -22.85 21.98 2.04
CA PRO A 572 -24.19 21.60 2.49
C PRO A 572 -25.02 20.88 1.40
N ALA A 573 -24.63 20.96 0.13
CA ALA A 573 -25.25 20.22 -0.96
C ALA A 573 -24.75 18.78 -1.08
N SER A 574 -23.63 18.43 -0.43
CA SER A 574 -23.08 17.08 -0.45
C SER A 574 -23.85 16.14 0.50
N PRO A 575 -23.99 14.85 0.15
CA PRO A 575 -24.67 13.90 1.03
C PRO A 575 -23.84 13.64 2.29
N HIS A 576 -24.45 13.72 3.48
CA HIS A 576 -23.76 13.46 4.75
C HIS A 576 -24.08 12.06 5.28
N PHE A 577 -23.10 11.16 5.18
CA PHE A 577 -23.18 9.79 5.69
C PHE A 577 -21.78 9.28 6.04
N ALA A 578 -21.74 8.31 6.95
CA ALA A 578 -20.57 7.52 7.24
C ALA A 578 -20.69 6.13 6.64
N PHE A 579 -19.61 5.62 6.08
CA PHE A 579 -19.52 4.27 5.54
C PHE A 579 -18.27 3.59 6.09
N PHE A 580 -18.42 2.34 6.51
CA PHE A 580 -17.31 1.52 6.97
C PHE A 580 -17.51 0.06 6.61
N THR A 581 -16.42 -0.69 6.66
CA THR A 581 -16.41 -2.14 6.45
C THR A 581 -15.66 -2.84 7.58
N VAL A 582 -16.07 -4.08 7.82
CA VAL A 582 -15.44 -5.05 8.71
C VAL A 582 -15.48 -6.41 8.01
N PRO A 583 -14.70 -7.44 8.40
CA PRO A 583 -14.82 -8.72 7.72
C PRO A 583 -16.29 -9.13 7.63
N ASP A 584 -16.71 -9.36 6.40
CA ASP A 584 -18.02 -9.86 6.04
C ASP A 584 -19.21 -8.94 6.37
N ALA A 585 -19.00 -7.66 6.69
CA ALA A 585 -20.09 -6.69 6.88
C ALA A 585 -19.74 -5.28 6.38
N PHE A 586 -20.76 -4.49 6.06
CA PHE A 586 -20.65 -3.04 5.89
C PHE A 586 -21.58 -2.31 6.85
N GLY A 587 -21.22 -1.08 7.19
CA GLY A 587 -22.07 -0.15 7.91
C GLY A 587 -22.34 1.11 7.11
N PHE A 588 -23.55 1.64 7.23
CA PHE A 588 -23.97 2.89 6.59
C PHE A 588 -24.79 3.71 7.57
N LEU A 589 -24.24 4.86 7.99
CA LEU A 589 -24.79 5.68 9.06
C LEU A 589 -25.17 7.06 8.55
N THR A 590 -26.34 7.51 8.99
CA THR A 590 -26.90 8.84 8.76
C THR A 590 -27.47 9.34 10.10
N PRO A 591 -27.86 10.63 10.23
CA PRO A 591 -28.51 11.12 11.44
C PRO A 591 -29.77 10.32 11.85
N ASP A 592 -30.51 9.79 10.86
CA ASP A 592 -31.82 9.16 11.07
C ASP A 592 -31.81 7.63 11.03
N ASN A 593 -30.72 7.01 10.60
CA ASN A 593 -30.58 5.55 10.53
C ASN A 593 -29.13 5.10 10.69
N GLN A 594 -28.91 4.15 11.58
CA GLN A 594 -27.66 3.43 11.76
C GLN A 594 -27.86 1.98 11.34
N LEU A 595 -27.18 1.56 10.28
CA LEU A 595 -27.30 0.23 9.71
C LEU A 595 -25.95 -0.50 9.73
N ILE A 596 -25.97 -1.78 10.09
CA ILE A 596 -24.91 -2.74 9.76
C ILE A 596 -25.56 -3.95 9.09
N PHE A 597 -25.02 -4.32 7.93
CA PHE A 597 -25.44 -5.46 7.15
C PHE A 597 -24.32 -6.49 7.06
N ASN A 598 -24.60 -7.74 7.43
CA ASN A 598 -23.70 -8.86 7.28
C ASN A 598 -23.87 -9.46 5.88
N ASN A 599 -22.83 -9.36 5.07
CA ASN A 599 -22.79 -9.80 3.69
C ASN A 599 -22.76 -11.33 3.54
N GLU A 600 -22.17 -12.05 4.51
CA GLU A 600 -22.10 -13.51 4.47
C GLU A 600 -23.44 -14.13 4.89
N ALA A 601 -24.05 -13.57 5.94
CA ALA A 601 -25.36 -14.01 6.43
C ALA A 601 -26.53 -13.48 5.61
N ASP A 602 -26.28 -12.55 4.68
CA ASP A 602 -27.29 -11.82 3.90
C ASP A 602 -28.39 -11.21 4.81
N ALA A 603 -27.97 -10.61 5.92
CA ALA A 603 -28.86 -10.20 7.00
C ALA A 603 -28.47 -8.86 7.62
N ILE A 604 -29.49 -8.08 7.95
CA ILE A 604 -29.35 -6.87 8.76
C ILE A 604 -29.07 -7.30 10.20
N VAL A 605 -27.96 -6.81 10.77
CA VAL A 605 -27.58 -7.09 12.17
C VAL A 605 -27.76 -5.89 13.09
N VAL A 606 -27.73 -4.67 12.53
CA VAL A 606 -28.09 -3.44 13.24
C VAL A 606 -28.99 -2.60 12.34
N ASP A 607 -30.12 -2.12 12.88
CA ASP A 607 -31.04 -1.18 12.23
C ASP A 607 -31.75 -0.32 13.27
N GLU A 608 -31.13 0.81 13.56
CA GLU A 608 -31.51 1.73 14.61
C GLU A 608 -31.79 3.12 14.06
N GLY A 609 -32.54 3.93 14.82
CA GLY A 609 -32.95 5.28 14.42
C GLY A 609 -34.41 5.37 13.93
N PRO A 610 -34.93 6.58 13.72
CA PRO A 610 -36.32 6.83 13.32
C PRO A 610 -36.68 6.33 11.91
N LYS A 611 -35.71 6.14 11.00
CA LYS A 611 -35.95 5.71 9.62
C LYS A 611 -35.32 4.35 9.30
N LYS A 612 -35.76 3.32 10.03
CA LYS A 612 -35.28 1.94 9.87
C LYS A 612 -35.37 1.43 8.43
N GLY A 613 -34.34 0.71 7.99
CA GLY A 613 -34.22 0.13 6.66
C GLY A 613 -33.83 1.10 5.54
N GLN A 614 -33.80 2.41 5.79
CA GLN A 614 -33.52 3.41 4.73
C GLN A 614 -32.12 3.23 4.14
N ASN A 615 -31.12 2.88 4.95
CA ASN A 615 -29.74 2.83 4.50
C ASN A 615 -29.34 1.53 3.80
N LEU A 616 -30.21 0.50 3.77
CA LEU A 616 -29.83 -0.82 3.23
C LEU A 616 -29.46 -0.73 1.75
N SER A 617 -30.37 -0.18 0.94
CA SER A 617 -30.15 -0.02 -0.50
C SER A 617 -28.97 0.92 -0.80
N LEU A 618 -28.76 1.96 0.03
CA LEU A 618 -27.65 2.89 -0.11
C LEU A 618 -26.31 2.20 0.11
N GLY A 619 -26.17 1.45 1.20
CA GLY A 619 -24.94 0.72 1.50
C GLY A 619 -24.66 -0.43 0.53
N GLN A 620 -25.70 -1.16 0.11
CA GLN A 620 -25.58 -2.19 -0.93
C GLN A 620 -25.10 -1.60 -2.27
N ALA A 621 -25.70 -0.49 -2.72
CA ALA A 621 -25.28 0.18 -3.94
C ALA A 621 -23.84 0.70 -3.83
N TYR A 622 -23.49 1.35 -2.71
CA TYR A 622 -22.15 1.89 -2.47
C TYR A 622 -21.08 0.78 -2.49
N LEU A 623 -21.32 -0.35 -1.82
CA LEU A 623 -20.39 -1.48 -1.82
C LEU A 623 -20.31 -2.16 -3.20
N GLN A 624 -21.43 -2.32 -3.90
CA GLN A 624 -21.45 -2.85 -5.27
C GLN A 624 -20.62 -1.96 -6.22
N LYS A 625 -20.80 -0.63 -6.15
CA LYS A 625 -20.04 0.33 -6.98
C LYS A 625 -18.56 0.34 -6.65
N LEU A 626 -18.20 0.19 -5.37
CA LEU A 626 -16.80 0.00 -4.98
C LEU A 626 -16.19 -1.20 -5.69
N TYR A 627 -16.88 -2.33 -5.71
CA TYR A 627 -16.38 -3.55 -6.37
C TYR A 627 -16.40 -3.48 -7.90
N ASP A 628 -17.35 -2.75 -8.49
CA ASP A 628 -17.33 -2.43 -9.92
C ASP A 628 -16.08 -1.63 -10.30
N ASP A 629 -15.73 -0.62 -9.50
CA ASP A 629 -14.53 0.20 -9.72
C ASP A 629 -13.24 -0.64 -9.53
N ILE A 630 -13.17 -1.46 -8.48
CA ILE A 630 -12.02 -2.38 -8.26
C ILE A 630 -11.86 -3.34 -9.44
N ALA A 631 -12.95 -3.87 -9.98
CA ALA A 631 -12.90 -4.81 -11.09
C ALA A 631 -12.37 -4.17 -12.39
N LYS A 632 -12.66 -2.88 -12.61
CA LYS A 632 -12.24 -2.12 -13.81
C LYS A 632 -10.75 -1.75 -13.83
N ARG A 633 -10.11 -1.62 -12.66
CA ARG A 633 -8.67 -1.30 -12.50
C ARG A 633 -7.81 -2.54 -12.75
#